data_AF-A0A928GKA3-F1
#
_entry.id   AF-A0A928GKA3-F1
#
_cell.length_a   1.000
_cell.length_b   1.000
_cell.length_c   1.000
_cell.angle_alpha   90.00
_cell.angle_beta   90.00
_cell.angle_gamma   90.00
#
_symmetry.space_group_name_H-M   'P 1'
#
loop_
_entity.id
_entity.type
_entity.pdbx_description
1 polymer ?
#
loop_
_entity_poly.entity_id
_entity_poly.type
_entity_poly.pdbx_seq_one_letter_code
_entity_poly.pdbx_strand_id
1 'polypeptide(L)'
;MVYNERDERHLHVIECAKQMMTAARTAPKAKGVDIIEISMITDEDITALSNALHKMGEDMGRGGLMRDADNIMSAEAVLLIGSREEAMCLNCGYCGFPTCGERTEGVPCAMNTIDVGIAVGSACATAADLRLDTRVMYSVGYAALKLGLMPGCNYIIGIPVSASSKNPFFDRKRKVQPQ
;
A
#
# COMPACT_ATOMS: atom_id res chain seq x y z
N MET A 1 29.58 19.31 13.89
CA MET A 1 29.25 18.07 13.15
C MET A 1 28.37 18.47 11.99
N VAL A 2 28.64 17.98 10.78
CA VAL A 2 27.84 18.29 9.57
C VAL A 2 27.06 17.03 9.21
N TYR A 3 25.75 17.15 9.04
CA TYR A 3 24.88 16.07 8.57
C TYR A 3 24.48 16.35 7.13
N ASN A 4 24.60 15.34 6.27
CA ASN A 4 24.17 15.42 4.89
C ASN A 4 22.80 14.75 4.77
N GLU A 5 21.81 15.49 4.27
CA GLU A 5 20.46 14.96 4.06
C GLU A 5 20.46 13.66 3.26
N ARG A 6 21.35 13.50 2.28
CA ARG A 6 21.40 12.31 1.43
C ARG A 6 21.77 11.04 2.19
N ASP A 7 22.59 11.19 3.23
CA ASP A 7 23.05 10.08 4.05
C ASP A 7 21.97 9.70 5.09
N GLU A 8 21.12 10.66 5.48
CA GLU A 8 20.05 10.49 6.47
C GLU A 8 18.67 10.19 5.84
N ARG A 9 18.49 10.46 4.54
CA ARG A 9 17.19 10.42 3.87
C ARG A 9 16.46 9.11 4.07
N HIS A 10 17.16 7.99 3.87
CA HIS A 10 16.59 6.66 3.98
C HIS A 10 16.00 6.42 5.38
N LEU A 11 16.80 6.66 6.42
CA LEU A 11 16.37 6.52 7.82
C LEU A 11 15.23 7.50 8.16
N HIS A 12 15.29 8.73 7.64
CA HIS A 12 14.24 9.73 7.84
C HIS A 12 12.91 9.30 7.22
N VAL A 13 12.90 8.75 6.00
CA VAL A 13 11.68 8.25 5.36
C VAL A 13 11.10 7.06 6.12
N ILE A 14 11.94 6.14 6.61
CA ILE A 14 11.50 5.03 7.46
C ILE A 14 10.80 5.55 8.72
N GLU A 15 11.35 6.57 9.38
CA GLU A 15 10.73 7.15 10.58
C GLU A 15 9.40 7.83 10.27
N CYS A 16 9.32 8.56 9.16
CA CYS A 16 8.07 9.15 8.70
C CYS A 16 7.02 8.09 8.34
N ALA A 17 7.43 6.98 7.73
CA ALA A 17 6.54 5.87 7.42
C ALA A 17 5.97 5.20 8.68
N LYS A 18 6.73 5.11 9.77
CA LYS A 18 6.19 4.67 11.08
C LYS A 18 5.12 5.61 11.63
N GLN A 19 5.25 6.92 11.40
CA GLN A 19 4.19 7.88 11.75
C GLN A 19 2.94 7.66 10.90
N MET A 20 3.10 7.39 9.60
CA MET A 20 1.98 6.99 8.72
C MET A 20 1.30 5.70 9.21
N MET A 21 2.06 4.71 9.67
CA MET A 21 1.51 3.48 10.26
C MET A 21 0.64 3.78 11.49
N THR A 22 1.10 4.69 12.35
CA THR A 22 0.36 5.11 13.54
C THR A 22 -0.96 5.77 13.17
N ALA A 23 -0.93 6.69 12.20
CA ALA A 23 -2.14 7.37 11.71
C ALA A 23 -3.15 6.40 11.08
N ALA A 24 -2.68 5.43 10.31
CA ALA A 24 -3.53 4.38 9.73
C ALA A 24 -4.17 3.49 10.82
N ARG A 25 -3.42 3.12 11.88
CA ARG A 25 -3.94 2.33 12.99
C ARG A 25 -5.10 3.05 13.69
N THR A 26 -4.90 4.33 14.01
CA THR A 26 -5.87 5.16 14.75
C THR A 26 -7.03 5.67 13.89
N ALA A 27 -7.00 5.44 12.59
CA ALA A 27 -8.08 5.83 11.68
C ALA A 27 -9.42 5.21 12.14
N PRO A 28 -10.55 5.95 12.01
CA PRO A 28 -11.86 5.45 12.43
C PRO A 28 -12.27 4.22 11.63
N LYS A 29 -13.03 3.33 12.28
CA LYS A 29 -13.38 2.00 11.76
C LYS A 29 -14.82 1.67 12.07
N ALA A 30 -15.47 0.87 11.24
CA ALA A 30 -16.82 0.41 11.48
C ALA A 30 -16.94 -0.25 12.86
N LYS A 31 -17.90 0.23 13.67
CA LYS A 31 -18.18 -0.25 15.03
C LYS A 31 -16.97 -0.21 15.98
N GLY A 32 -15.88 0.50 15.65
CA GLY A 32 -14.64 0.48 16.40
C GLY A 32 -13.91 -0.87 16.39
N VAL A 33 -14.26 -1.78 15.48
CA VAL A 33 -13.65 -3.12 15.39
C VAL A 33 -12.33 -3.02 14.63
N ASP A 34 -11.23 -3.34 15.31
CA ASP A 34 -9.90 -3.25 14.70
C ASP A 34 -9.41 -4.56 14.09
N ILE A 35 -9.52 -4.61 12.77
CA ILE A 35 -9.08 -5.72 11.91
C ILE A 35 -8.08 -5.26 10.85
N ILE A 36 -7.60 -4.02 10.95
CA ILE A 36 -6.64 -3.45 10.02
C ILE A 36 -5.27 -4.05 10.32
N GLU A 37 -4.55 -4.43 9.27
CA GLU A 37 -3.17 -4.87 9.35
C GLU A 37 -2.29 -3.88 8.59
N ILE A 38 -1.11 -3.62 9.13
CA ILE A 38 -0.20 -2.58 8.64
C ILE A 38 1.22 -3.12 8.72
N SER A 39 1.90 -3.16 7.58
CA SER A 39 3.30 -3.57 7.48
C SER A 39 4.06 -2.57 6.62
N MET A 40 5.36 -2.44 6.85
CA MET A 40 6.26 -1.68 5.99
C MET A 40 7.35 -2.61 5.50
N ILE A 41 7.71 -2.50 4.23
CA ILE A 41 8.83 -3.22 3.62
C ILE A 41 9.86 -2.21 3.10
N THR A 42 11.13 -2.61 3.09
CA THR A 42 12.26 -1.81 2.62
C THR A 42 13.21 -2.68 1.76
N ASP A 43 14.15 -2.04 1.07
CA ASP A 43 15.34 -2.68 0.50
C ASP A 43 15.07 -3.95 -0.35
N GLU A 44 15.53 -5.10 0.14
CA GLU A 44 15.46 -6.39 -0.53
C GLU A 44 14.01 -6.85 -0.74
N ASP A 45 13.11 -6.53 0.19
CA ASP A 45 11.68 -6.87 0.07
C ASP A 45 10.98 -6.03 -0.99
N ILE A 46 11.38 -4.76 -1.16
CA ILE A 46 10.92 -3.92 -2.29
C ILE A 46 11.37 -4.54 -3.62
N THR A 47 12.61 -5.02 -3.67
CA THR A 47 13.16 -5.68 -4.86
C THR A 47 12.41 -6.97 -5.17
N ALA A 48 12.14 -7.81 -4.17
CA ALA A 48 11.37 -9.04 -4.31
C ALA A 48 9.93 -8.76 -4.81
N LEU A 49 9.28 -7.73 -4.25
CA LEU A 49 7.95 -7.30 -4.65
C LEU A 49 7.92 -6.77 -6.09
N SER A 50 8.93 -6.00 -6.49
CA SER A 50 9.09 -5.50 -7.86
C SER A 50 9.24 -6.64 -8.87
N ASN A 51 10.09 -7.63 -8.58
CA ASN A 51 10.27 -8.80 -9.42
C ASN A 51 8.94 -9.60 -9.58
N ALA A 52 8.17 -9.72 -8.50
CA ALA A 52 6.86 -10.36 -8.56
C ALA A 52 5.86 -9.58 -9.43
N LEU A 53 5.84 -8.25 -9.33
CA LEU A 53 5.01 -7.39 -10.17
C LEU A 53 5.36 -7.51 -11.66
N HIS A 54 6.65 -7.55 -11.99
CA HIS A 54 7.13 -7.77 -13.36
C HIS A 54 6.61 -9.08 -13.91
N LYS A 55 6.88 -10.19 -13.21
CA LYS A 55 6.42 -11.53 -13.61
C LYS A 55 4.90 -11.59 -13.78
N MET A 56 4.14 -11.06 -12.82
CA MET A 56 2.68 -11.01 -12.92
C MET A 56 2.20 -10.14 -14.09
N GLY A 57 2.90 -9.05 -14.39
CA GLY A 57 2.60 -8.19 -15.51
C GLY A 57 2.79 -8.87 -16.86
N GLU A 58 3.86 -9.66 -17.00
CA GLU A 58 4.13 -10.49 -18.18
C GLU A 58 3.08 -11.59 -18.32
N ASP A 59 2.88 -12.40 -17.27
CA ASP A 59 1.96 -13.55 -17.26
C ASP A 59 0.51 -13.14 -17.59
N MET A 60 0.08 -11.96 -17.10
CA MET A 60 -1.29 -11.46 -17.29
C MET A 60 -1.46 -10.52 -18.48
N GLY A 61 -0.37 -10.16 -19.18
CA GLY A 61 -0.40 -9.13 -20.23
C GLY A 61 -0.81 -7.74 -19.72
N ARG A 62 -0.54 -7.42 -18.44
CA ARG A 62 -0.96 -6.17 -17.79
C ARG A 62 0.22 -5.22 -17.64
N GLY A 63 0.43 -4.38 -18.66
CA GLY A 63 1.52 -3.39 -18.68
C GLY A 63 1.56 -2.43 -17.48
N GLY A 64 0.43 -2.20 -16.82
CA GLY A 64 0.37 -1.41 -15.58
C GLY A 64 1.18 -2.02 -14.42
N LEU A 65 1.25 -3.35 -14.31
CA LEU A 65 1.99 -4.02 -13.23
C LEU A 65 3.51 -3.87 -13.42
N MET A 66 4.02 -4.10 -14.63
CA MET A 66 5.44 -3.88 -14.96
C MET A 66 5.86 -2.43 -14.72
N ARG A 67 4.99 -1.48 -15.10
CA ARG A 67 5.23 -0.06 -14.82
C ARG A 67 5.33 0.21 -13.33
N ASP A 68 4.40 -0.33 -12.55
CA ASP A 68 4.38 -0.11 -11.10
C ASP A 68 5.56 -0.81 -10.42
N ALA A 69 6.04 -1.94 -10.96
CA ALA A 69 7.28 -2.62 -10.53
C ALA A 69 8.51 -1.71 -10.63
N ASP A 70 8.66 -1.03 -11.77
CA ASP A 70 9.77 -0.09 -11.99
C ASP A 70 9.67 1.14 -11.07
N ASN A 71 8.45 1.61 -10.81
CA ASN A 71 8.21 2.79 -9.96
C ASN A 71 8.60 2.55 -8.49
N ILE A 72 8.26 1.39 -7.93
CA ILE A 72 8.52 1.12 -6.50
C ILE A 72 10.02 0.95 -6.20
N MET A 73 10.86 0.66 -7.19
CA MET A 73 12.31 0.61 -7.01
C MET A 73 12.94 1.95 -6.65
N SER A 74 12.21 3.06 -6.79
CA SER A 74 12.66 4.39 -6.36
C SER A 74 12.09 4.81 -5.00
N ALA A 75 11.38 3.91 -4.32
CA ALA A 75 10.86 4.14 -2.97
C ALA A 75 11.91 3.75 -1.93
N GLU A 76 11.99 4.52 -0.84
CA GLU A 76 12.81 4.18 0.32
C GLU A 76 12.07 3.18 1.24
N ALA A 77 10.74 3.23 1.22
CA ALA A 77 9.86 2.31 1.94
C ALA A 77 8.55 2.10 1.16
N VAL A 78 7.91 0.95 1.36
CA VAL A 78 6.54 0.70 0.89
C VAL A 78 5.68 0.31 2.08
N LEU A 79 4.66 1.12 2.35
CA LEU A 79 3.65 0.81 3.36
C LEU A 79 2.58 -0.08 2.75
N LEU A 80 2.18 -1.14 3.46
CA LEU A 80 1.14 -2.08 3.08
C LEU A 80 0.03 -2.01 4.12
N ILE A 81 -1.20 -1.78 3.68
CA ILE A 81 -2.38 -1.70 4.53
C ILE A 81 -3.43 -2.65 4.01
N GLY A 82 -3.90 -3.55 4.86
CA GLY A 82 -4.95 -4.52 4.55
C GLY A 82 -5.89 -4.71 5.72
N SER A 83 -6.80 -5.67 5.59
CA SER A 83 -7.64 -6.11 6.71
C SER A 83 -7.85 -7.61 6.69
N ARG A 84 -8.00 -8.19 7.89
CA ARG A 84 -8.63 -9.50 8.04
C ARG A 84 -10.10 -9.44 7.59
N GLU A 85 -10.66 -10.62 7.33
CA GLU A 85 -12.09 -10.74 7.10
C GLU A 85 -12.85 -10.80 8.42
N GLU A 86 -13.93 -10.03 8.51
CA GLU A 86 -14.85 -10.02 9.64
C GLU A 86 -16.26 -9.70 9.12
N ALA A 87 -17.27 -10.30 9.73
CA ALA A 87 -18.66 -9.93 9.48
C ALA A 87 -19.08 -8.83 10.46
N MET A 88 -19.31 -7.61 9.97
CA MET A 88 -19.72 -6.49 10.84
C MET A 88 -21.13 -6.66 11.45
N CYS A 89 -21.91 -7.63 10.96
CA CYS A 89 -23.29 -7.92 11.39
C CYS A 89 -24.23 -6.71 11.31
N LEU A 90 -24.01 -5.83 10.32
CA LEU A 90 -24.87 -4.67 10.06
C LEU A 90 -26.01 -4.97 9.08
N ASN A 91 -25.92 -6.07 8.31
CA ASN A 91 -26.87 -6.44 7.27
C ASN A 91 -27.21 -5.27 6.31
N CYS A 92 -26.19 -4.46 5.96
CA CYS A 92 -26.38 -3.21 5.21
C CYS A 92 -26.60 -3.38 3.70
N GLY A 93 -26.35 -4.56 3.13
CA GLY A 93 -26.49 -4.81 1.69
C GLY A 93 -25.37 -4.25 0.79
N TYR A 94 -24.41 -3.47 1.30
CA TYR A 94 -23.42 -2.77 0.45
C TYR A 94 -22.42 -3.69 -0.26
N CYS A 95 -22.23 -4.92 0.20
CA CYS A 95 -21.44 -5.94 -0.51
C CYS A 95 -22.26 -6.76 -1.52
N GLY A 96 -23.54 -6.43 -1.71
CA GLY A 96 -24.45 -7.12 -2.63
C GLY A 96 -25.25 -8.28 -2.03
N PHE A 97 -25.04 -8.63 -0.75
CA PHE A 97 -25.75 -9.72 -0.07
C PHE A 97 -26.82 -9.21 0.90
N PRO A 98 -27.98 -9.89 1.05
CA PRO A 98 -29.07 -9.46 1.91
C PRO A 98 -28.68 -9.35 3.40
N THR A 99 -27.91 -10.32 3.89
CA THR A 99 -27.42 -10.34 5.27
C THR A 99 -25.93 -10.69 5.32
N CYS A 100 -25.26 -10.36 6.43
CA CYS A 100 -23.85 -10.71 6.61
C CYS A 100 -23.62 -12.22 6.66
N GLY A 101 -24.60 -13.01 7.10
CA GLY A 101 -24.51 -14.48 7.14
C GLY A 101 -24.66 -15.16 5.78
N GLU A 102 -25.20 -14.46 4.78
CA GLU A 102 -25.37 -14.96 3.41
C GLU A 102 -24.20 -14.56 2.49
N ARG A 103 -23.20 -13.81 3.00
CA ARG A 103 -22.05 -13.39 2.20
C ARG A 103 -21.21 -14.60 1.80
N THR A 104 -21.00 -14.77 0.50
CA THR A 104 -20.11 -15.82 -0.04
C THR A 104 -18.68 -15.62 0.48
N GLU A 105 -18.05 -16.72 0.89
CA GLU A 105 -16.66 -16.74 1.32
C GLU A 105 -15.73 -16.13 0.25
N GLY A 106 -14.79 -15.30 0.69
CA GLY A 106 -13.86 -14.59 -0.20
C GLY A 106 -14.41 -13.30 -0.81
N VAL A 107 -15.72 -13.01 -0.71
CA VAL A 107 -16.23 -11.67 -1.07
C VAL A 107 -16.03 -10.72 0.10
N PRO A 108 -15.24 -9.63 -0.07
CA PRO A 108 -14.91 -8.75 1.03
C PRO A 108 -16.15 -8.02 1.56
N CYS A 109 -16.22 -7.85 2.89
CA CYS A 109 -17.18 -6.93 3.49
C CYS A 109 -16.93 -5.51 2.98
N ALA A 110 -17.97 -4.82 2.53
CA ALA A 110 -17.85 -3.42 2.09
C ALA A 110 -17.32 -2.51 3.19
N MET A 111 -17.70 -2.75 4.46
CA MET A 111 -17.22 -1.96 5.60
C MET A 111 -15.72 -2.17 5.84
N ASN A 112 -15.24 -3.41 5.82
CA ASN A 112 -13.82 -3.69 5.97
C ASN A 112 -13.02 -2.95 4.88
N THR A 113 -13.48 -2.99 3.62
CA THR A 113 -12.88 -2.25 2.49
C THR A 113 -12.86 -0.74 2.69
N ILE A 114 -13.97 -0.18 3.20
CA ILE A 114 -14.04 1.24 3.55
C ILE A 114 -13.04 1.56 4.67
N ASP A 115 -12.94 0.73 5.70
CA ASP A 115 -12.01 0.95 6.83
C ASP A 115 -10.54 0.97 6.36
N VAL A 116 -10.14 0.11 5.41
CA VAL A 116 -8.81 0.21 4.78
C VAL A 116 -8.68 1.49 3.97
N GLY A 117 -9.71 1.90 3.23
CA GLY A 117 -9.71 3.18 2.51
C GLY A 117 -9.49 4.38 3.43
N ILE A 118 -10.14 4.39 4.60
CA ILE A 118 -9.96 5.43 5.63
C ILE A 118 -8.54 5.36 6.19
N ALA A 119 -8.02 4.17 6.51
CA ALA A 119 -6.66 3.99 7.01
C ALA A 119 -5.59 4.46 6.00
N VAL A 120 -5.76 4.13 4.71
CA VAL A 120 -4.93 4.63 3.60
C VAL A 120 -5.00 6.14 3.52
N GLY A 121 -6.20 6.73 3.61
CA GLY A 121 -6.39 8.19 3.63
C GLY A 121 -5.64 8.87 4.77
N SER A 122 -5.74 8.35 6.00
CA SER A 122 -5.00 8.86 7.16
C SER A 122 -3.48 8.76 7.00
N ALA A 123 -2.98 7.64 6.47
CA ALA A 123 -1.55 7.47 6.18
C ALA A 123 -1.08 8.50 5.14
N CYS A 124 -1.82 8.66 4.04
CA CYS A 124 -1.49 9.61 2.99
C CYS A 124 -1.57 11.07 3.48
N ALA A 125 -2.52 11.41 4.36
CA ALA A 125 -2.59 12.73 4.98
C ALA A 125 -1.33 13.03 5.81
N THR A 126 -0.88 12.05 6.62
CA THR A 126 0.36 12.18 7.40
C THR A 126 1.58 12.32 6.50
N ALA A 127 1.67 11.53 5.43
CA ALA A 127 2.74 11.65 4.43
C ALA A 127 2.76 13.05 3.81
N ALA A 128 1.58 13.59 3.48
CA ALA A 128 1.45 14.94 2.95
C ALA A 128 1.92 15.99 3.96
N ASP A 129 1.55 15.88 5.24
CA ASP A 129 2.00 16.78 6.32
C ASP A 129 3.53 16.76 6.46
N LEU A 130 4.15 15.59 6.31
CA LEU A 130 5.59 15.38 6.32
C LEU A 130 6.27 15.69 4.96
N ARG A 131 5.50 16.11 3.96
CA ARG A 131 5.95 16.46 2.59
C ARG A 131 6.67 15.32 1.87
N LEU A 132 6.25 14.09 2.13
CA LEU A 132 6.70 12.90 1.41
C LEU A 132 5.92 12.71 0.11
N ASP A 133 6.62 12.28 -0.93
CA ASP A 133 5.97 11.80 -2.14
C ASP A 133 5.42 10.39 -1.89
N THR A 134 4.16 10.17 -2.26
CA THR A 134 3.50 8.86 -2.15
C THR A 134 2.57 8.60 -3.33
N ARG A 135 2.16 7.35 -3.50
CA ARG A 135 1.10 6.97 -4.45
C ARG A 135 0.36 5.73 -3.98
N VAL A 136 -0.96 5.77 -3.96
CA VAL A 136 -1.80 4.61 -3.61
C VAL A 136 -1.83 3.64 -4.80
N MET A 137 -1.45 2.38 -4.57
CA MET A 137 -1.29 1.35 -5.61
C MET A 137 -1.95 0.04 -5.20
N TYR A 138 -3.03 -0.33 -5.92
CA TYR A 138 -3.64 -1.66 -5.77
C TYR A 138 -2.73 -2.78 -6.29
N SER A 139 -1.92 -2.49 -7.31
CA SER A 139 -1.00 -3.43 -7.96
C SER A 139 0.03 -3.96 -6.97
N VAL A 140 0.69 -3.05 -6.25
CA VAL A 140 1.65 -3.34 -5.18
C VAL A 140 1.00 -4.18 -4.08
N GLY A 141 -0.19 -3.80 -3.63
CA GLY A 141 -0.92 -4.57 -2.62
C GLY A 141 -1.37 -5.95 -3.11
N TYR A 142 -1.79 -6.07 -4.37
CA TYR A 142 -2.13 -7.34 -5.00
C TYR A 142 -0.91 -8.29 -5.06
N ALA A 143 0.25 -7.78 -5.46
CA ALA A 143 1.48 -8.58 -5.45
C ALA A 143 1.90 -8.98 -4.03
N ALA A 144 1.79 -8.08 -3.06
CA ALA A 144 2.08 -8.36 -1.66
C ALA A 144 1.17 -9.48 -1.10
N LEU A 145 -0.10 -9.48 -1.49
CA LEU A 145 -1.06 -10.52 -1.12
C LEU A 145 -0.64 -11.88 -1.71
N LYS A 146 -0.23 -11.92 -2.97
CA LYS A 146 0.23 -13.15 -3.65
C LYS A 146 1.55 -13.69 -3.10
N LEU A 147 2.42 -12.82 -2.61
CA LEU A 147 3.65 -13.19 -1.93
C LEU A 147 3.44 -13.59 -0.46
N GLY A 148 2.23 -13.41 0.09
CA GLY A 148 1.94 -13.75 1.47
C GLY A 148 2.58 -12.81 2.50
N LEU A 149 2.88 -11.56 2.13
CA LEU A 149 3.56 -10.59 3.02
C LEU A 149 2.69 -10.18 4.23
N MET A 150 1.37 -10.35 4.15
CA MET A 150 0.44 -10.08 5.24
C MET A 150 -0.55 -11.23 5.37
N PRO A 151 -0.16 -12.35 6.01
CA PRO A 151 -1.01 -13.53 6.15
C PRO A 151 -2.35 -13.20 6.83
N GLY A 152 -3.44 -13.77 6.31
CA GLY A 152 -4.78 -13.54 6.84
C GLY A 152 -5.47 -12.25 6.35
N CYS A 153 -4.79 -11.41 5.57
CA CYS A 153 -5.45 -10.32 4.85
C CYS A 153 -6.11 -10.81 3.57
N ASN A 154 -7.28 -10.28 3.23
CA ASN A 154 -8.01 -10.66 2.01
C ASN A 154 -7.73 -9.71 0.84
N TYR A 155 -7.34 -8.48 1.14
CA TYR A 155 -6.88 -7.49 0.18
C TYR A 155 -5.92 -6.54 0.88
N ILE A 156 -4.98 -6.00 0.10
CA ILE A 156 -3.92 -5.13 0.58
C ILE A 156 -3.81 -3.98 -0.43
N ILE A 157 -3.50 -2.79 0.08
CA ILE A 157 -3.15 -1.61 -0.70
C ILE A 157 -1.71 -1.22 -0.35
N GLY A 158 -0.90 -0.97 -1.38
CA GLY A 158 0.48 -0.52 -1.22
C GLY A 158 0.59 1.00 -1.40
N ILE A 159 1.48 1.60 -0.62
CA ILE A 159 1.82 3.03 -0.66
C ILE A 159 3.35 3.14 -0.63
N PRO A 160 4.04 3.14 -1.78
CA PRO A 160 5.44 3.53 -1.84
C PRO A 160 5.62 4.96 -1.36
N VAL A 161 6.74 5.19 -0.67
CA VAL A 161 7.11 6.46 -0.03
C VAL A 161 8.51 6.87 -0.48
N SER A 162 8.67 8.14 -0.84
CA SER A 162 9.95 8.71 -1.24
C SER A 162 10.09 10.16 -0.78
N ALA A 163 11.33 10.58 -0.57
CA ALA A 163 11.72 11.97 -0.31
C ALA A 163 12.79 12.44 -1.33
N SER A 164 12.80 11.86 -2.53
CA SER A 164 13.73 12.27 -3.58
C SER A 164 13.45 13.69 -4.08
N SER A 165 14.42 14.29 -4.77
CA SER A 165 14.31 15.66 -5.32
C SER A 165 13.22 15.87 -6.38
N LYS A 166 12.61 14.77 -6.83
CA LYS A 166 11.57 14.68 -7.85
C LYS A 166 10.63 13.55 -7.45
N ASN A 167 9.35 13.64 -7.82
CA ASN A 167 8.37 12.63 -7.43
C ASN A 167 8.49 11.41 -8.35
N PRO A 168 9.06 10.29 -7.89
CA PRO A 168 9.35 9.16 -8.76
C PRO A 168 8.08 8.43 -9.23
N PHE A 169 6.94 8.67 -8.59
CA PHE A 169 5.68 7.99 -8.88
C PHE A 169 4.83 8.69 -9.96
N PHE A 170 5.27 9.87 -10.41
CA PHE A 170 4.63 10.65 -11.48
C PHE A 170 5.64 11.17 -12.52
N ASP A 171 6.90 11.35 -12.14
CA ASP A 171 7.94 11.82 -13.05
C ASP A 171 8.34 10.75 -14.07
N ARG A 172 8.21 11.11 -15.35
CA ARG A 172 8.51 10.23 -16.47
C ARG A 172 10.01 10.29 -16.76
N LYS A 173 10.73 9.18 -16.56
CA LYS A 173 12.01 9.00 -17.26
C LYS A 173 11.68 8.85 -18.74
N ARG A 174 12.01 9.87 -19.56
CA ARG A 174 11.99 9.71 -21.03
C ARG A 174 12.91 8.54 -21.35
N LYS A 175 12.40 7.51 -22.05
CA LYS A 175 13.27 6.48 -22.62
C LYS A 175 14.22 7.22 -23.56
N VAL A 176 15.48 7.36 -23.16
CA VAL A 176 16.53 7.84 -24.05
C VAL A 176 16.63 6.75 -25.11
N GLN A 177 16.27 7.08 -26.36
CA GLN A 177 16.53 6.16 -27.46
C GLN A 177 18.05 5.94 -27.48
N PRO A 178 18.53 4.68 -27.56
CA PRO A 178 19.94 4.46 -27.81
C PRO A 178 20.32 5.22 -29.08
N GLN A 179 21.33 6.08 -28.98
CA GLN A 179 22.01 6.64 -30.15
C GLN A 179 22.83 5.55 -30.83
#